data_AF-A0A3M1HXX6-F1
#
_entry.id   AF-A0A3M1HXX6-F1
#
_cell.length_a   1.000
_cell.length_b   1.000
_cell.length_c   1.000
_cell.angle_alpha   90.00
_cell.angle_beta   90.00
_cell.angle_gamma   90.00
#
_symmetry.space_group_name_H-M   'P 1'
#
loop_
_entity.id
_entity.type
_entity.pdbx_description
1 polymer ?
#
loop_
_entity_poly.entity_id
_entity_poly.type
_entity_poly.pdbx_seq_one_letter_code
_entity_poly.pdbx_strand_id
1 'polypeptide(L)' 'MKHWQQLSGPLKIGLVAAALGILLALIGIARGTVPTNILSIFMALLISGGSWGLVAWAIATAMYDVE' A
#
# COMPACT_ATOMS: atom_id res chain seq x y z
N MET A 1 -5.96 -11.25 -16.98
CA MET A 1 -5.18 -10.02 -17.24
C MET A 1 -6.03 -8.81 -17.70
N LYS A 2 -7.35 -8.95 -17.94
CA LYS A 2 -8.22 -7.87 -18.47
C LYS A 2 -8.57 -6.76 -17.47
N HIS A 3 -8.56 -7.04 -16.17
CA HIS A 3 -8.93 -6.07 -15.12
C HIS A 3 -7.92 -4.93 -14.93
N TRP A 4 -6.64 -5.12 -15.29
CA TRP A 4 -5.60 -4.09 -15.12
C TRP A 4 -5.69 -2.91 -16.10
N GLN A 5 -6.40 -3.06 -17.22
CA GLN A 5 -6.63 -1.98 -18.18
C GLN A 5 -7.81 -1.07 -17.79
N GLN A 6 -8.68 -1.51 -16.87
CA GLN A 6 -9.83 -0.72 -16.40
C GLN A 6 -9.56 0.03 -15.09
N LEU A 7 -8.45 -0.24 -14.40
CA LEU A 7 -8.05 0.55 -13.23
C LEU A 7 -7.56 1.92 -13.69
N SER A 8 -8.21 2.97 -13.20
CA SER A 8 -7.81 4.37 -13.36
C SER A 8 -6.33 4.55 -13.00
N GLY A 9 -5.60 5.37 -13.75
CA GLY A 9 -4.19 5.72 -13.49
C GLY A 9 -3.86 5.92 -11.99
N PRO A 10 -4.63 6.73 -11.23
CA PRO A 10 -4.40 6.92 -9.80
C PRO A 10 -4.50 5.66 -8.94
N LEU A 11 -5.38 4.71 -9.28
CA LEU A 11 -5.54 3.47 -8.53
C LEU A 11 -4.33 2.54 -8.67
N LYS A 12 -3.66 2.56 -9.83
CA LYS A 12 -2.41 1.82 -10.03
C LYS A 12 -1.29 2.36 -9.13
N ILE A 13 -1.20 3.68 -9.01
CA ILE A 13 -0.19 4.35 -8.17
C ILE A 13 -0.42 3.99 -6.70
N GLY A 14 -1.67 4.06 -6.23
CA GLY A 14 -2.04 3.62 -4.89
C GLY A 14 -1.68 2.16 -4.60
N LEU A 15 -1.94 1.26 -5.56
CA LEU A 15 -1.66 -0.16 -5.39
C LEU A 15 -0.15 -0.45 -5.32
N VAL A 16 0.66 0.22 -6.14
CA VAL A 16 2.13 0.09 -6.11
C VAL A 16 2.69 0.59 -4.79
N ALA A 17 2.23 1.75 -4.31
CA ALA A 17 2.66 2.29 -3.01
C ALA A 17 2.25 1.37 -1.85
N ALA A 18 1.03 0.82 -1.88
CA ALA A 18 0.57 -0.15 -0.88
C ALA A 18 1.47 -1.40 -0.87
N ALA A 19 1.80 -1.94 -2.05
CA ALA A 19 2.66 -3.10 -2.17
C ALA A 19 4.08 -2.83 -1.63
N LEU A 20 4.65 -1.65 -1.90
CA LEU A 20 5.94 -1.24 -1.32
C LEU A 20 5.88 -1.10 0.20
N GLY A 21 4.81 -0.52 0.74
CA GLY A 21 4.59 -0.44 2.19
C GLY A 21 4.53 -1.83 2.83
N ILE A 22 3.76 -2.75 2.24
CA ILE A 22 3.68 -4.15 2.69
C ILE A 22 5.06 -4.82 2.66
N LEU A 23 5.83 -4.65 1.59
CA LEU A 23 7.20 -5.20 1.51
C LEU A 23 8.10 -4.66 2.62
N LEU A 24 8.03 -3.36 2.91
CA LEU A 24 8.79 -2.77 4.02
C LEU A 24 8.34 -3.30 5.38
N ALA A 25 7.03 -3.50 5.58
CA ALA A 25 6.50 -4.12 6.80
C ALA A 25 6.99 -5.57 6.96
N LEU A 26 7.02 -6.35 5.88
CA LEU A 26 7.59 -7.70 5.88
C LEU A 26 9.08 -7.69 6.25
N ILE A 27 9.85 -6.72 5.77
CA ILE A 27 11.26 -6.55 6.17
C ILE A 27 11.36 -6.24 7.67
N GLY A 28 10.49 -5.39 8.22
CA GLY A 28 10.45 -5.11 9.67
C GLY A 28 10.13 -6.36 10.50
N ILE A 29 9.15 -7.17 10.04
CA ILE A 29 8.81 -8.45 10.66
C ILE A 29 10.00 -9.41 10.63
N ALA A 30 10.67 -9.54 9.48
CA ALA A 30 11.85 -10.39 9.34
C ALA A 30 13.03 -9.94 10.24
N ARG A 31 13.14 -8.64 10.51
CA ARG A 31 14.12 -8.08 11.46
C ARG A 31 13.75 -8.27 12.92
N GLY A 32 12.59 -8.85 13.23
CA GLY A 32 12.13 -9.08 14.59
C GLY A 32 11.67 -7.80 15.31
N THR A 33 11.38 -6.71 14.59
CA THR A 33 10.91 -5.46 15.21
C THR A 33 9.42 -5.47 15.50
N VAL A 34 8.68 -6.46 15.00
CA VAL A 34 7.24 -6.62 15.16
C VAL A 34 6.96 -7.86 16.02
N PRO A 35 6.08 -7.78 17.03
CA PRO A 35 5.67 -8.96 17.80
C PRO A 35 5.14 -10.06 16.88
N THR A 36 5.50 -11.31 17.15
CA THR A 36 5.14 -12.49 16.33
C THR A 36 3.66 -12.90 16.44
N ASN A 37 2.82 -12.06 17.06
CA ASN A 37 1.39 -12.28 17.13
C ASN A 37 0.75 -12.00 15.76
N ILE A 38 -0.11 -12.91 15.30
CA ILE A 38 -0.84 -12.80 14.02
C ILE A 38 -1.55 -11.44 13.90
N LEU A 39 -2.14 -10.95 15.00
CA LEU A 39 -2.83 -9.66 15.00
C LEU A 39 -1.85 -8.49 14.80
N SER A 40 -0.66 -8.54 15.41
CA SER A 40 0.38 -7.52 15.26
C SER A 40 0.94 -7.49 13.84
N ILE A 41 1.14 -8.66 13.22
CA ILE A 41 1.55 -8.78 11.82
C ILE A 41 0.48 -8.21 10.91
N PHE A 42 -0.79 -8.57 11.12
CA PHE A 42 -1.91 -8.05 10.34
C PHE A 42 -2.01 -6.52 10.46
N MET A 43 -1.94 -5.97 11.67
CA MET A 43 -1.94 -4.53 11.90
C MET A 43 -0.73 -3.84 11.25
N ALA A 44 0.48 -4.42 11.34
CA ALA A 44 1.67 -3.87 10.72
C ALA A 44 1.53 -3.76 9.20
N LEU A 45 1.01 -4.81 8.56
CA LEU A 45 0.77 -4.84 7.12
C LEU A 45 -0.37 -3.90 6.72
N LEU A 46 -1.45 -3.86 7.48
CA LEU A 46 -2.63 -3.02 7.22
C LEU A 46 -2.29 -1.53 7.36
N ILE A 47 -1.58 -1.14 8.43
CA ILE A 47 -1.18 0.24 8.66
C ILE A 47 -0.14 0.64 7.62
N SER A 48 0.90 -0.17 7.42
CA SER A 48 1.96 0.19 6.47
C SER A 48 1.45 0.24 5.03
N GLY A 49 0.82 -0.83 4.54
CA GLY A 49 0.29 -0.89 3.18
C GLY A 49 -0.89 0.05 2.97
N GLY A 50 -1.83 0.08 3.92
CA GLY A 50 -3.04 0.89 3.83
C GLY A 50 -2.74 2.39 3.87
N SER A 51 -1.89 2.86 4.78
CA SER A 51 -1.54 4.28 4.87
C SER A 51 -0.79 4.75 3.63
N TRP A 52 0.25 4.05 3.20
CA TRP A 52 1.02 4.46 2.01
C TRP A 52 0.21 4.34 0.72
N GLY A 53 -0.62 3.30 0.60
CA GLY A 53 -1.51 3.10 -0.54
C GLY A 53 -2.57 4.19 -0.68
N LEU A 54 -3.27 4.50 0.41
CA LEU A 54 -4.31 5.54 0.42
C LEU A 54 -3.72 6.92 0.16
N VAL A 55 -2.58 7.25 0.77
CA VAL A 55 -1.92 8.55 0.57
C VAL A 55 -1.49 8.70 -0.89
N ALA A 56 -0.83 7.70 -1.47
CA ALA A 56 -0.40 7.75 -2.87
C ALA A 56 -1.58 7.80 -3.85
N TRP A 57 -2.65 7.04 -3.58
CA TRP A 57 -3.89 7.10 -4.36
C TRP A 57 -4.54 8.48 -4.31
N ALA A 58 -4.65 9.08 -3.13
CA ALA A 58 -5.25 10.40 -2.94
C ALA A 58 -4.45 11.48 -3.69
N ILE A 59 -3.12 11.47 -3.57
CA ILE A 59 -2.24 12.40 -4.30
C ILE A 59 -2.41 12.22 -5.80
N ALA A 60 -2.35 10.99 -6.30
CA ALA A 60 -2.50 10.73 -7.73
C ALA A 60 -3.88 11.13 -8.26
N THR A 61 -4.92 10.97 -7.44
CA THR A 61 -6.28 11.39 -7.78
C THR A 61 -6.37 12.92 -7.86
N ALA A 62 -5.76 13.64 -6.91
CA ALA A 62 -5.70 15.10 -6.93
C ALA A 62 -4.91 15.64 -8.13
N MET A 63 -3.84 14.96 -8.55
CA MET A 63 -3.10 15.31 -9.76
C MET A 63 -3.87 15.00 -11.05
N TYR A 64 -4.61 13.91 -11.08
CA TYR A 64 -5.45 13.58 -12.23
C TYR A 64 -6.64 14.53 -12.40
N ASP A 65 -7.12 15.15 -11.32
CA ASP A 65 -8.25 16.10 -11.34
C ASP A 65 -7.86 17.49 -11.86
N VAL A 66 -6.56 17.84 -11.86
CA VAL A 66 -6.06 19.13 -12.37
C VAL A 66 -5.70 19.11 -13.86
N GLU A 67 -5.67 17.94 -14.49
CA GLU A 67 -5.42 17.73 -15.94
C GLU A 67 -6.73 17.52 -16.71
#